data_AF-A0A919QFA9-F1
#
_entry.id   AF-A0A919QFA9-F1
#
_cell.length_a   1.000
_cell.length_b   1.000
_cell.length_c   1.000
_cell.angle_alpha   90.00
_cell.angle_beta   90.00
_cell.angle_gamma   90.00
#
_symmetry.space_group_name_H-M   'P 1'
#
loop_
_entity.id
_entity.type
_entity.pdbx_description
1 polymer ?
#
loop_
_entity_poly.entity_id
_entity_poly.type
_entity_poly.pdbx_seq_one_letter_code
_entity_poly.pdbx_strand_id
1 'polypeptide(L)'
;MRTYVPRDPEAPTVERPMCVFRAPGGGHVLIGAATLASPRATLAAVAYVHSPPPPRVDSAINPDIGYCLALGGKSDPAGWYPIDDADARPIPFCVFADDSVIDTWGLASRAVSPARAPDLRAKFRYRAPSPSPVHSVSGRALDGWTRFGSPGIFG
;
A
#
# COMPACT_ATOMS: atom_id res chain seq x y z
N MET A 1 -12.14 -7.71 15.35
CA MET A 1 -12.40 -8.16 13.97
C MET A 1 -13.89 -8.05 13.73
N ARG A 2 -14.33 -7.72 12.53
CA ARG A 2 -15.76 -7.56 12.17
C ARG A 2 -15.96 -8.04 10.73
N THR A 3 -17.11 -8.67 10.44
CA THR A 3 -17.42 -9.20 9.11
C THR A 3 -18.20 -8.18 8.31
N TYR A 4 -17.83 -8.00 7.04
CA TYR A 4 -18.45 -7.06 6.11
C TYR A 4 -19.03 -7.78 4.91
N VAL A 5 -20.14 -7.25 4.39
CA VAL A 5 -20.82 -7.72 3.17
C VAL A 5 -20.99 -6.54 2.20
N PRO A 6 -20.95 -6.79 0.88
CA PRO A 6 -21.22 -5.74 -0.11
C PRO A 6 -22.68 -5.30 -0.01
N ARG A 7 -22.96 -4.04 -0.34
CA ARG A 7 -24.34 -3.54 -0.40
C ARG A 7 -25.12 -4.13 -1.57
N ASP A 8 -24.42 -4.43 -2.66
CA ASP A 8 -25.02 -4.86 -3.91
C ASP A 8 -25.87 -6.14 -3.70
N PRO A 9 -27.20 -6.05 -3.83
CA PRO A 9 -28.10 -7.18 -3.59
C PRO A 9 -28.05 -8.24 -4.70
N GLU A 10 -27.45 -7.93 -5.86
CA GLU A 10 -27.36 -8.84 -7.01
C GLU A 10 -26.04 -9.60 -7.07
N ALA A 11 -25.02 -9.17 -6.31
CA ALA A 11 -23.75 -9.88 -6.18
C ALA A 11 -23.86 -11.05 -5.18
N PRO A 12 -23.15 -12.17 -5.38
CA PRO A 12 -23.03 -13.18 -4.34
C PRO A 12 -22.51 -12.52 -3.06
N THR A 13 -23.18 -12.76 -1.94
CA THR A 13 -22.84 -12.23 -0.62
C THR A 13 -21.50 -12.81 -0.15
N VAL A 14 -20.42 -12.21 -0.61
CA VAL A 14 -19.07 -12.56 -0.16
C VAL A 14 -18.85 -11.89 1.20
N GLU A 15 -18.94 -12.67 2.26
CA GLU A 15 -18.55 -12.22 3.60
C GLU A 15 -17.03 -12.04 3.70
N ARG A 16 -16.61 -10.91 4.27
CA ARG A 16 -15.19 -10.59 4.42
C ARG A 16 -14.85 -10.24 5.87
N PRO A 17 -14.03 -11.05 6.57
CA PRO A 17 -13.54 -10.69 7.89
C PRO A 17 -12.50 -9.58 7.80
N MET A 18 -12.76 -8.47 8.49
CA MET A 18 -11.92 -7.27 8.50
C MET A 18 -11.34 -7.01 9.89
N CYS A 19 -10.07 -6.63 9.93
CA CYS A 19 -9.41 -6.06 11.09
C CYS A 19 -9.63 -4.54 11.09
N VAL A 20 -10.09 -3.99 12.21
CA VAL A 20 -10.36 -2.54 12.37
C VAL A 20 -9.28 -1.94 13.27
N PHE A 21 -8.51 -1.00 12.74
CA PHE A 21 -7.48 -0.29 13.49
C PHE A 21 -7.87 1.18 13.62
N ARG A 22 -7.88 1.72 14.84
CA ARG A 22 -8.23 3.11 15.11
C ARG A 22 -6.99 3.90 15.53
N ALA A 23 -6.86 5.11 15.02
CA ALA A 23 -5.88 6.09 15.50
C ALA A 23 -6.48 6.93 16.64
N PRO A 24 -5.64 7.48 17.53
CA PRO A 24 -6.09 8.36 18.62
C PRO A 24 -6.89 9.58 18.16
N GLY A 25 -6.71 10.03 16.91
CA GLY A 25 -7.44 11.16 16.31
C GLY A 25 -8.73 10.78 15.55
N GLY A 26 -9.26 9.58 15.73
CA GLY A 26 -10.53 9.14 15.13
C GLY A 26 -10.44 8.53 13.73
N GLY A 27 -9.28 8.62 13.06
CA GLY A 27 -9.02 7.91 11.81
C GLY A 27 -9.05 6.39 11.99
N HIS A 28 -9.48 5.63 10.98
CA HIS A 28 -9.53 4.17 11.05
C HIS A 28 -9.07 3.51 9.75
N VAL A 29 -8.47 2.33 9.85
CA VAL A 29 -8.14 1.49 8.69
C VAL A 29 -8.80 0.14 8.88
N LEU A 30 -9.53 -0.30 7.86
CA LEU A 30 -10.10 -1.63 7.74
C LEU A 30 -9.29 -2.39 6.71
N ILE A 31 -8.79 -3.55 7.11
CA ILE A 31 -8.01 -4.40 6.22
C ILE A 31 -8.46 -5.85 6.34
N GLY A 32 -8.49 -6.57 5.23
CA GLY A 32 -8.84 -7.99 5.23
C GLY A 32 -7.95 -8.78 6.17
N ALA A 33 -8.53 -9.63 7.01
CA ALA A 33 -7.77 -10.46 7.93
C ALA A 33 -6.76 -11.35 7.17
N ALA A 34 -7.16 -11.89 6.02
CA ALA A 34 -6.29 -12.65 5.12
C ALA A 34 -5.15 -11.80 4.53
N THR A 35 -5.43 -10.55 4.14
CA THR A 35 -4.42 -9.60 3.68
C THR A 35 -3.34 -9.39 4.74
N LEU A 36 -3.75 -9.12 5.98
CA LEU A 36 -2.84 -8.83 7.08
C LEU A 36 -2.03 -10.06 7.51
N ALA A 37 -2.68 -11.23 7.53
CA ALA A 37 -2.10 -12.49 7.96
C ALA A 37 -1.27 -13.20 6.88
N SER A 38 -1.33 -12.75 5.62
CA SER A 38 -0.59 -13.34 4.52
C SER A 38 0.92 -13.23 4.74
N PRO A 39 1.68 -14.34 4.64
CA PRO A 39 3.14 -14.27 4.61
C PRO A 39 3.69 -13.81 3.25
N ARG A 40 2.85 -13.80 2.20
CA ARG A 40 3.22 -13.39 0.84
C ARG A 40 2.89 -11.91 0.62
N ALA A 41 3.64 -11.28 -0.28
CA ALA A 41 3.39 -9.92 -0.75
C ALA A 41 2.05 -9.86 -1.50
N THR A 42 0.97 -9.49 -0.81
CA THR A 42 -0.32 -9.21 -1.47
C THR A 42 -0.30 -7.80 -2.04
N LEU A 43 -1.09 -7.55 -3.08
CA LEU A 43 -1.17 -6.24 -3.72
C LEU A 43 -1.61 -5.15 -2.74
N ALA A 44 -2.59 -5.43 -1.87
CA ALA A 44 -2.99 -4.49 -0.81
C ALA A 44 -1.87 -4.24 0.21
N ALA A 45 -1.12 -5.27 0.63
CA ALA A 45 -0.02 -5.10 1.57
C ALA A 45 1.12 -4.29 0.93
N VAL A 46 1.48 -4.58 -0.31
CA VAL A 46 2.51 -3.84 -1.07
C VAL A 46 2.07 -2.39 -1.27
N ALA A 47 0.84 -2.15 -1.74
CA ALA A 47 0.31 -0.81 -1.95
C ALA A 47 0.32 0.01 -0.64
N TYR A 48 -0.11 -0.60 0.46
CA TYR A 48 -0.12 0.07 1.76
C TYR A 48 1.29 0.34 2.29
N VAL A 49 2.21 -0.63 2.22
CA VAL A 49 3.57 -0.49 2.76
C VAL A 49 4.39 0.53 1.97
N HIS A 50 4.31 0.48 0.63
CA HIS A 50 5.07 1.37 -0.24
C HIS A 50 4.42 2.74 -0.43
N SER A 51 3.09 2.83 -0.29
CA SER A 51 2.33 4.09 -0.28
C SER A 51 2.72 5.04 -1.44
N PRO A 52 2.69 4.59 -2.71
CA PRO A 52 3.07 5.46 -3.83
C PRO A 52 2.20 6.72 -3.84
N PRO A 53 2.74 7.88 -4.24
CA PRO A 53 1.99 9.13 -4.17
C PRO A 53 0.69 9.03 -5.01
N PRO A 54 -0.44 9.58 -4.52
CA PRO A 54 -1.66 9.59 -5.29
C PRO A 54 -1.45 10.36 -6.60
N PRO A 55 -1.99 9.86 -7.74
CA PRO A 55 -1.95 10.63 -8.97
C PRO A 55 -2.77 11.91 -8.80
N ARG A 56 -2.50 12.89 -9.66
CA ARG A 56 -3.39 14.06 -9.80
C ARG A 56 -4.66 13.59 -10.50
N VAL A 57 -5.65 13.21 -9.71
CA VAL A 57 -7.00 12.87 -10.20
C VAL A 57 -7.89 14.08 -10.01
N ASP A 58 -8.05 14.83 -11.08
CA ASP A 58 -8.80 16.09 -11.10
C ASP A 58 -10.32 15.85 -11.22
N SER A 59 -10.74 14.59 -11.48
CA SER A 59 -12.08 14.23 -11.93
C SER A 59 -12.81 13.14 -11.13
N ALA A 60 -12.22 12.60 -10.06
CA ALA A 60 -12.87 11.58 -9.25
C ALA A 60 -13.84 12.19 -8.23
N ILE A 61 -15.11 11.76 -8.24
CA ILE A 61 -16.14 12.16 -7.24
C ILE A 61 -15.66 11.83 -5.81
N ASN A 62 -14.88 10.75 -5.66
CA ASN A 62 -14.19 10.41 -4.42
C ASN A 62 -12.69 10.16 -4.72
N PRO A 63 -11.76 11.00 -4.21
CA PRO A 63 -10.33 10.86 -4.47
C PRO A 63 -9.75 9.56 -3.91
N ASP A 64 -10.31 9.02 -2.83
CA ASP A 64 -9.85 7.75 -2.22
C ASP A 64 -10.16 6.56 -3.16
N ILE A 65 -11.33 6.58 -3.81
CA ILE A 65 -11.69 5.60 -4.84
C ILE A 65 -10.79 5.78 -6.07
N GLY A 66 -10.55 7.03 -6.50
CA GLY A 66 -9.62 7.33 -7.59
C GLY A 66 -8.22 6.79 -7.33
N TYR A 67 -7.73 6.89 -6.09
CA TYR A 67 -6.44 6.33 -5.69
C TYR A 67 -6.43 4.80 -5.76
N CYS A 68 -7.48 4.11 -5.28
CA CYS A 68 -7.60 2.66 -5.44
C CYS A 68 -7.52 2.22 -6.91
N LEU A 69 -8.26 2.89 -7.80
CA LEU A 69 -8.27 2.60 -9.23
C LEU A 69 -6.90 2.82 -9.87
N ALA A 70 -6.19 3.89 -9.47
CA ALA A 70 -4.85 4.17 -9.96
C ALA A 70 -3.81 3.11 -9.58
N LEU A 71 -4.05 2.38 -8.48
CA LEU A 71 -3.21 1.26 -8.04
C LEU A 71 -3.60 -0.07 -8.72
N GLY A 72 -4.54 -0.06 -9.65
CA GLY A 72 -5.06 -1.27 -10.31
C GLY A 72 -6.05 -2.06 -9.46
N GLY A 73 -6.53 -1.49 -8.35
CA GLY A 73 -7.61 -2.05 -7.57
C GLY A 73 -8.98 -1.77 -8.19
N LYS A 74 -9.99 -2.46 -7.69
CA LYS A 74 -11.41 -2.19 -7.95
C LYS A 74 -12.06 -1.72 -6.65
N SER A 75 -12.95 -0.75 -6.75
CA SER A 75 -13.76 -0.32 -5.60
C SER A 75 -15.23 -0.48 -5.93
N ASP A 76 -15.99 -0.98 -4.97
CA ASP A 76 -17.44 -0.93 -5.02
C ASP A 76 -17.91 0.49 -4.62
N PRO A 77 -18.55 1.26 -5.51
CA PRO A 77 -19.06 2.59 -5.18
C PRO A 77 -20.26 2.54 -4.19
N ALA A 78 -20.99 1.42 -4.12
CA ALA A 78 -22.08 1.22 -3.17
C ALA A 78 -21.58 0.93 -1.75
N GLY A 79 -20.33 0.46 -1.64
CA GLY A 79 -19.63 0.21 -0.39
C GLY A 79 -20.08 -1.04 0.36
N TRP A 80 -19.45 -1.26 1.51
CA TRP A 80 -19.61 -2.47 2.32
C TRP A 80 -20.12 -2.12 3.71
N TYR A 81 -20.95 -3.00 4.26
CA TYR A 81 -21.57 -2.83 5.58
C TYR A 81 -21.14 -3.94 6.51
N PRO A 82 -20.96 -3.65 7.81
CA PRO A 82 -20.79 -4.69 8.80
C PRO A 82 -22.09 -5.50 8.96
N ILE A 83 -21.97 -6.83 9.02
CA ILE A 83 -23.13 -7.74 9.09
C ILE A 83 -23.99 -7.54 10.35
N ASP A 84 -23.38 -7.04 11.42
CA ASP A 84 -23.98 -6.81 12.72
C ASP A 84 -24.53 -5.37 12.91
N ASP A 85 -24.48 -4.53 11.87
CA ASP A 85 -24.97 -3.14 11.92
C ASP A 85 -25.26 -2.61 10.50
N ALA A 86 -26.47 -2.90 10.02
CA ALA A 86 -26.92 -2.48 8.68
C ALA A 86 -27.13 -0.96 8.56
N ASP A 87 -27.28 -0.25 9.69
CA ASP A 87 -27.44 1.21 9.73
C ASP A 87 -26.09 1.95 9.65
N ALA A 88 -24.97 1.23 9.76
CA ALA A 88 -23.64 1.79 9.58
C ALA A 88 -23.48 2.42 8.20
N ARG A 89 -22.69 3.49 8.11
CA ARG A 89 -22.36 4.09 6.81
C ARG A 89 -21.57 3.08 5.96
N PRO A 90 -21.92 2.89 4.67
CA PRO A 90 -21.15 2.04 3.76
C PRO A 90 -19.70 2.50 3.69
N ILE A 91 -18.78 1.54 3.74
CA ILE A 91 -17.35 1.78 3.63
C ILE A 91 -16.88 1.32 2.24
N PRO A 92 -16.33 2.20 1.40
CA PRO A 92 -15.71 1.79 0.14
C PRO A 92 -14.43 1.00 0.42
N PHE A 93 -14.35 -0.21 -0.14
CA PHE A 93 -13.17 -1.06 -0.09
C PHE A 93 -12.46 -1.11 -1.43
N CYS A 94 -11.13 -1.09 -1.38
CA CYS A 94 -10.25 -1.39 -2.49
C CYS A 94 -9.94 -2.89 -2.50
N VAL A 95 -10.41 -3.58 -3.54
CA VAL A 95 -10.19 -5.01 -3.77
C VAL A 95 -9.21 -5.17 -4.93
N PHE A 96 -8.12 -5.89 -4.70
CA PHE A 96 -7.12 -6.18 -5.71
C PHE A 96 -7.37 -7.52 -6.41
N ALA A 97 -6.70 -7.75 -7.53
CA ALA A 97 -6.85 -8.97 -8.33
C ALA A 97 -6.41 -10.26 -7.60
N ASP A 98 -5.66 -10.15 -6.51
CA ASP A 98 -5.24 -11.27 -5.64
C ASP A 98 -6.20 -11.47 -4.44
N ASP A 99 -7.42 -10.93 -4.52
CA ASP A 99 -8.46 -10.92 -3.48
C ASP A 99 -8.06 -10.23 -2.16
N SER A 100 -6.91 -9.56 -2.13
CA SER A 100 -6.52 -8.74 -1.00
C SER A 100 -7.34 -7.45 -0.96
N VAL A 101 -7.76 -7.06 0.24
CA VAL A 101 -8.70 -5.96 0.46
C VAL A 101 -8.25 -5.03 1.58
N ILE A 102 -8.48 -3.74 1.39
CA ILE A 102 -8.26 -2.66 2.35
C ILE A 102 -9.25 -1.52 2.06
N ASP A 103 -9.66 -0.74 3.05
CA ASP A 103 -10.53 0.41 2.81
C ASP A 103 -9.81 1.51 2.02
N THR A 104 -10.57 2.19 1.14
CA THR A 104 -9.97 3.17 0.23
C THR A 104 -9.43 4.38 0.99
N TRP A 105 -10.12 4.81 2.06
CA TRP A 105 -9.70 5.94 2.88
C TRP A 105 -8.38 5.67 3.59
N GLY A 106 -8.24 4.50 4.21
CA GLY A 106 -7.05 4.07 4.93
C GLY A 106 -5.84 3.93 4.03
N LEU A 107 -6.06 3.44 2.81
CA LEU A 107 -5.05 3.35 1.76
C LEU A 107 -4.59 4.75 1.31
N ALA A 108 -5.51 5.65 0.95
CA ALA A 108 -5.19 7.01 0.51
C ALA A 108 -4.60 7.88 1.62
N SER A 109 -5.16 7.81 2.82
CA SER A 109 -4.72 8.56 4.00
C SER A 109 -3.34 8.16 4.52
N ARG A 110 -2.84 6.99 4.10
CA ARG A 110 -1.47 6.58 4.35
C ARG A 110 -0.48 7.19 3.34
N ALA A 111 -0.90 7.44 2.11
CA ALA A 111 -0.06 7.92 1.02
C ALA A 111 0.15 9.45 1.00
N VAL A 112 -0.66 10.20 1.75
CA VAL A 112 -0.52 11.66 1.90
C VAL A 112 0.47 12.02 3.02
N SER A 113 1.05 13.22 2.92
CA SER A 113 1.92 13.79 3.96
C SER A 113 1.28 15.06 4.57
N PRO A 114 1.05 15.13 5.89
CA PRO A 114 1.28 14.06 6.88
C PRO A 114 0.26 12.93 6.75
N ALA A 115 0.68 11.70 7.08
CA ALA A 115 -0.22 10.54 7.06
C ALA A 115 -1.33 10.71 8.11
N ARG A 116 -2.58 10.47 7.71
CA ARG A 116 -3.77 10.57 8.57
C ARG A 116 -4.23 9.21 9.09
N ALA A 117 -3.82 8.14 8.43
CA ALA A 117 -4.12 6.78 8.82
C ALA A 117 -3.10 6.27 9.86
N PRO A 118 -3.53 5.44 10.85
CA PRO A 118 -2.60 4.72 11.72
C PRO A 118 -1.61 3.86 10.92
N ASP A 119 -0.34 3.79 11.34
CA ASP A 119 0.70 3.03 10.64
C ASP A 119 0.59 1.52 10.92
N LEU A 120 0.16 0.75 9.93
CA LEU A 120 0.01 -0.71 10.04
C LEU A 120 1.24 -1.50 9.57
N ARG A 121 2.35 -0.88 9.13
CA ARG A 121 3.48 -1.60 8.52
C ARG A 121 4.03 -2.72 9.41
N ALA A 122 4.10 -2.48 10.71
CA ALA A 122 4.57 -3.47 11.68
C ALA A 122 3.55 -4.59 11.99
N LYS A 123 2.31 -4.48 11.51
CA LYS A 123 1.23 -5.46 11.72
C LYS A 123 1.11 -6.46 10.59
N PHE A 124 1.62 -6.16 9.40
CA PHE A 124 1.65 -7.13 8.30
C PHE A 124 2.55 -8.31 8.64
N ARG A 125 2.07 -9.53 8.36
CA ARG A 125 2.92 -10.71 8.44
C ARG A 125 3.93 -10.76 7.30
N TYR A 126 3.53 -10.28 6.12
CA TYR A 126 4.47 -9.97 5.04
C TYR A 126 5.50 -8.95 5.52
N ARG A 127 6.77 -9.29 5.39
CA ARG A 127 7.88 -8.36 5.59
C ARG A 127 8.42 -8.01 4.22
N ALA A 128 8.31 -6.74 3.85
CA ALA A 128 9.03 -6.25 2.69
C ALA A 128 10.52 -6.60 2.85
N PRO A 129 11.20 -7.08 1.79
CA PRO A 129 12.63 -7.25 1.82
C PRO A 129 13.24 -5.93 2.30
N SER A 130 14.07 -5.98 3.35
CA SER A 130 14.90 -4.83 3.68
C SER A 130 15.64 -4.44 2.39
N PRO A 131 15.71 -3.13 2.02
CA PRO A 131 16.62 -2.74 0.96
C PRO A 131 17.96 -3.33 1.34
N SER A 132 18.44 -4.28 0.54
CA SER A 132 19.74 -4.89 0.81
C SER A 132 20.71 -3.72 0.93
N PRO A 133 21.64 -3.72 1.89
CA PRO A 133 22.75 -2.79 1.82
C PRO A 133 23.37 -3.05 0.46
N VAL A 134 23.16 -2.11 -0.46
CA VAL A 134 23.85 -2.12 -1.74
C VAL A 134 25.29 -2.32 -1.33
N HIS A 135 25.93 -3.38 -1.83
CA HIS A 135 27.36 -3.50 -1.71
C HIS A 135 27.90 -2.15 -2.21
N SER A 136 28.34 -1.30 -1.27
CA SER A 136 29.21 -0.19 -1.56
C SER A 136 30.41 -0.84 -2.20
N VAL A 137 30.39 -0.96 -3.52
CA VAL A 137 31.60 -1.07 -4.30
C VAL A 137 32.31 0.23 -3.97
N SER A 138 33.18 0.15 -2.97
CA SER A 138 34.15 1.16 -2.62
C SER A 138 34.78 1.56 -3.94
N GLY A 139 34.43 2.75 -4.42
CA GLY A 139 35.19 3.41 -5.47
C GLY A 139 36.64 3.38 -4.99
N ARG A 140 37.46 2.59 -5.66
CA ARG A 140 38.90 2.58 -5.44
C ARG A 140 39.34 4.01 -5.71
N ALA A 141 39.87 4.65 -4.67
CA ALA A 141 40.54 5.93 -4.74
C ALA A 141 41.53 5.90 -5.92
N LEU A 142 41.32 6.78 -6.91
CA LEU A 142 42.33 7.12 -7.90
C LEU A 142 43.03 8.38 -7.40
N ASP A 143 43.81 8.22 -6.34
CA ASP A 143 44.83 9.18 -5.93
C ASP A 143 46.16 8.43 -5.87
N GLY A 144 47.09 8.74 -6.78
CA GLY A 144 48.40 8.10 -6.77
C GLY A 144 49.24 8.33 -8.01
N TRP A 145 49.77 9.55 -8.12
CA TRP A 145 50.88 9.98 -8.98
C TRP A 145 51.95 8.91 -9.30
N THR A 146 52.39 8.83 -10.55
CA THR A 146 53.82 8.65 -10.87
C THR A 146 54.18 9.20 -12.25
N ARG A 147 54.96 10.29 -12.24
CA ARG A 147 55.85 10.68 -13.35
C ARG A 147 56.98 9.66 -13.44
N PHE A 148 57.14 9.00 -14.58
CA PHE A 148 58.42 8.51 -15.13
C PHE A 148 58.14 8.38 -16.64
N GLY A 149 58.68 9.26 -17.49
CA GLY A 149 60.05 9.12 -17.97
C GLY A 149 60.10 7.98 -18.99
N SER A 150 60.07 8.28 -20.28
CA SER A 150 60.42 7.29 -21.30
C SER A 150 61.36 7.91 -22.35
N PRO A 151 62.37 7.14 -22.78
CA PRO A 151 63.54 7.65 -23.48
C PRO A 151 63.31 7.70 -24.99
N GLY A 152 64.18 8.42 -25.69
CA GLY A 152 64.09 8.59 -27.13
C GLY A 152 64.51 7.36 -27.96
N ILE A 153 64.63 7.70 -29.25
CA ILE A 153 65.41 7.13 -30.35
C ILE A 153 64.67 6.24 -31.38
N PHE A 154 64.83 6.68 -32.65
CA PHE A 154 64.80 6.04 -33.97
C PHE A 154 63.53 6.18 -34.83
N GLY A 155 63.74 6.76 -36.02
CA GLY A 155 62.80 6.87 -37.14
C GLY A 155 63.02 8.12 -37.96
#